data_AF-A0A953SKB3-F1
#
_entry.id   AF-A0A953SKB3-F1
#
_cell.length_a   1.000
_cell.length_b   1.000
_cell.length_c   1.000
_cell.angle_alpha   90.00
_cell.angle_beta   90.00
_cell.angle_gamma   90.00
#
_symmetry.space_group_name_H-M   'P 1'
#
loop_
_entity.id
_entity.type
_entity.pdbx_description
1 polymer ?
#
loop_
_entity_poly.entity_id
_entity_poly.type
_entity_poly.pdbx_seq_one_letter_code
_entity_poly.pdbx_strand_id
1 'polypeptide(L)'
;GNPCATHRQAAFAIKLARHATGKLKATYKTEGSIPHLMTDPEFAEAFTAAKARIAAMQVRFVEEADPVRQCLLEVYVAMALGTPYNDFDNH
;
A
#
# COMPACT_ATOMS: atom_id res chain seq x y z
N GLY A 1 -21.26 7.03 12.09
CA GLY A 1 -19.83 7.18 11.77
C GLY A 1 -19.12 5.93 12.24
N ASN A 2 -18.39 5.25 11.37
CA ASN A 2 -17.84 3.93 11.66
C ASN A 2 -16.50 4.07 12.45
N PRO A 3 -16.37 3.54 13.68
CA PRO A 3 -15.26 3.82 14.58
C PRO A 3 -13.97 3.00 14.32
N CYS A 4 -13.88 2.27 13.20
CA CYS A 4 -12.72 1.41 12.88
C CYS A 4 -11.69 2.06 11.94
N ALA A 5 -11.68 3.39 11.86
CA ALA A 5 -10.83 4.17 10.96
C ALA A 5 -9.40 4.40 11.51
N THR A 6 -8.74 3.38 12.07
CA THR A 6 -7.44 3.53 12.73
C THR A 6 -6.28 3.23 11.77
N HIS A 7 -5.58 4.28 11.35
CA HIS A 7 -4.22 4.33 10.76
C HIS A 7 -3.85 3.47 9.52
N ARG A 8 -4.69 2.51 9.10
CA ARG A 8 -4.47 1.63 7.92
C ARG A 8 -5.21 2.08 6.65
N GLN A 9 -5.90 3.22 6.70
CA GLN A 9 -6.88 3.61 5.67
C GLN A 9 -6.30 3.94 4.29
N ALA A 10 -4.98 3.90 4.11
CA ALA A 10 -4.37 4.06 2.79
C ALA A 10 -3.00 3.37 2.72
N ALA A 11 -2.93 2.09 3.13
CA ALA A 11 -1.68 1.31 3.10
C ALA A 11 -0.98 1.35 1.73
N PHE A 12 -1.75 1.31 0.64
CA PHE A 12 -1.20 1.44 -0.71
C PHE A 12 -0.60 2.83 -0.97
N ALA A 13 -1.25 3.91 -0.51
CA ALA A 13 -0.69 5.27 -0.63
C ALA A 13 0.62 5.42 0.17
N ILE A 14 0.72 4.77 1.34
CA ILE A 14 1.96 4.74 2.13
C ILE A 14 3.06 3.99 1.37
N LYS A 15 2.75 2.83 0.77
CA LYS A 15 3.70 2.08 -0.06
C LYS A 15 4.21 2.96 -1.20
N LEU A 16 3.31 3.60 -1.95
CA LEU A 16 3.68 4.54 -3.01
C LEU A 16 4.56 5.71 -2.52
N ALA A 17 4.23 6.32 -1.39
CA ALA A 17 5.02 7.43 -0.81
C ALA A 17 6.43 6.99 -0.38
N ARG A 18 6.56 5.79 0.19
CA ARG A 18 7.87 5.19 0.52
C ARG A 18 8.72 4.97 -0.72
N HIS A 19 8.13 4.48 -1.81
CA HIS A 19 8.84 4.34 -3.08
C HIS A 19 9.24 5.69 -3.66
N ALA A 20 8.36 6.70 -3.60
CA ALA A 20 8.66 8.03 -4.12
C ALA A 20 9.78 8.75 -3.35
N THR A 21 9.88 8.53 -2.04
CA THR A 21 10.85 9.19 -1.15
C THR A 21 12.09 8.34 -0.82
N GLY A 22 12.20 7.13 -1.37
CA GLY A 22 13.28 6.19 -1.07
C GLY A 22 13.26 5.60 0.35
N LYS A 23 12.24 5.89 1.17
CA LYS A 23 12.10 5.44 2.57
C LYS A 23 11.51 4.02 2.65
N LEU A 24 12.15 3.08 1.98
CA LEU A 24 11.64 1.71 1.78
C LEU A 24 11.73 0.83 3.03
N LYS A 25 12.71 1.05 3.91
CA LYS A 25 12.88 0.23 5.11
C LYS A 25 11.86 0.60 6.18
N ALA A 26 11.02 -0.36 6.57
CA ALA A 26 10.37 -0.30 7.86
C ALA A 26 11.44 -0.58 8.92
N THR A 27 11.58 0.29 9.91
CA THR A 27 12.45 -0.01 11.05
C THR A 27 11.56 -0.52 12.18
N TYR A 28 12.06 -1.47 12.97
CA TYR A 28 11.42 -1.88 14.24
C TYR A 28 11.53 -0.80 15.33
N LYS A 29 12.06 0.39 15.00
CA LYS A 29 12.13 1.57 15.87
C LYS A 29 11.01 2.54 15.52
N THR A 30 10.79 3.53 16.38
CA THR A 30 9.87 4.64 16.13
C THR A 30 10.23 5.43 14.87
N GLU A 31 11.53 5.51 14.54
CA GLU A 31 12.05 6.05 13.28
C GLU A 31 11.53 5.24 12.08
N GLY A 32 11.00 5.90 11.05
CA GLY A 32 10.40 5.22 9.89
C GLY A 32 9.03 4.57 10.14
N SER A 33 8.45 4.73 11.34
CA SER A 33 7.02 4.47 11.56
C SER A 33 6.16 5.47 10.78
N ILE A 34 4.90 5.15 10.50
CA ILE A 34 4.02 6.06 9.74
C ILE A 34 3.89 7.43 10.42
N PRO A 35 3.63 7.54 11.74
CA PRO A 35 3.55 8.85 12.40
C PRO A 35 4.83 9.66 12.28
N HIS A 36 5.99 9.02 12.39
CA HIS A 36 7.29 9.66 12.22
C HIS A 36 7.54 10.10 10.77
N LEU A 37 7.16 9.30 9.79
CA LEU A 37 7.31 9.68 8.39
C LEU A 37 6.43 10.87 8.03
N MET A 38 5.25 11.00 8.65
CA MET A 38 4.36 12.15 8.43
C MET A 38 4.88 13.47 9.01
N THR A 39 5.90 13.45 9.88
CA THR A 39 6.56 14.70 10.32
C THR A 39 7.55 15.23 9.29
N ASP A 40 7.90 14.43 8.29
CA ASP A 40 8.72 14.87 7.16
C ASP A 40 7.81 15.49 6.06
N PRO A 41 7.99 16.79 5.74
CA PRO A 41 7.19 17.47 4.73
C PRO A 41 7.21 16.78 3.36
N GLU A 42 8.36 16.25 2.93
CA GLU A 42 8.51 15.59 1.63
C GLU A 42 7.66 14.30 1.58
N PHE A 43 7.65 13.55 2.68
CA PHE A 43 6.84 12.33 2.77
C PHE A 43 5.35 12.64 2.86
N ALA A 44 4.96 13.67 3.62
CA ALA A 44 3.57 14.09 3.74
C ALA A 44 2.99 14.55 2.39
N GLU A 45 3.79 15.27 1.59
CA GLU A 45 3.42 15.66 0.23
C GLU A 45 3.28 14.45 -0.70
N ALA A 46 4.29 13.56 -0.71
CA ALA A 46 4.25 12.32 -1.51
C ALA A 46 3.05 11.43 -1.16
N PHE A 47 2.70 11.33 0.11
CA PHE A 47 1.52 10.59 0.57
C PHE A 47 0.21 11.24 0.10
N THR A 48 0.11 12.56 0.16
CA THR A 48 -1.07 13.29 -0.31
C THR A 48 -1.25 13.12 -1.82
N ALA A 49 -0.17 13.22 -2.59
CA ALA A 49 -0.18 12.96 -4.04
C ALA A 49 -0.59 11.51 -4.35
N ALA A 50 -0.05 10.54 -3.61
CA ALA A 50 -0.42 9.13 -3.77
C ALA A 50 -1.90 8.87 -3.47
N LYS A 51 -2.46 9.50 -2.43
CA LYS A 51 -3.90 9.42 -2.14
C LYS A 51 -4.76 10.01 -3.25
N ALA A 52 -4.40 11.19 -3.76
CA ALA A 52 -5.14 11.82 -4.86
C ALA A 52 -5.12 10.95 -6.11
N ARG A 53 -3.96 10.38 -6.45
CA ARG A 53 -3.81 9.42 -7.55
C ARG A 53 -4.73 8.21 -7.38
N ILE A 54 -4.71 7.56 -6.21
CA ILE A 54 -5.54 6.36 -5.95
C ILE A 54 -7.03 6.71 -6.00
N ALA A 55 -7.43 7.84 -5.45
CA ALA A 55 -8.83 8.29 -5.48
C ALA A 55 -9.35 8.53 -6.91
N ALA A 56 -8.46 8.89 -7.84
CA ALA A 56 -8.78 9.07 -9.26
C ALA A 56 -8.71 7.77 -10.08
N MET A 57 -8.28 6.63 -9.50
CA MET A 57 -8.20 5.36 -10.21
C MET A 57 -9.59 4.77 -10.47
N GLN A 58 -9.82 4.34 -11.71
CA GLN A 58 -10.94 3.47 -12.02
C GLN A 58 -10.59 2.05 -11.62
N VAL A 59 -11.25 1.55 -10.58
CA VAL A 59 -11.00 0.22 -10.03
C VAL A 59 -11.96 -0.78 -10.65
N ARG A 60 -11.43 -1.93 -11.07
CA ARG A 60 -12.19 -3.13 -11.43
C ARG A 60 -11.74 -4.26 -10.53
N PHE A 61 -12.66 -5.12 -10.14
CA PHE A 61 -12.36 -6.28 -9.30
C PHE A 61 -12.95 -7.55 -9.91
N VAL A 62 -12.34 -8.68 -9.56
CA VAL A 62 -12.86 -10.02 -9.83
C VAL A 62 -13.12 -10.66 -8.47
N GLU A 63 -14.31 -11.22 -8.28
CA GLU A 63 -14.68 -11.91 -7.05
C GLU A 63 -14.39 -13.40 -7.18
N GLU A 64 -13.69 -13.96 -6.18
CA GLU A 64 -13.52 -15.40 -6.00
C GLU A 64 -13.79 -15.70 -4.52
N ALA A 65 -14.84 -16.48 -4.27
CA ALA A 65 -15.34 -16.71 -2.91
C ALA A 65 -14.58 -17.82 -2.18
N ASP A 66 -13.89 -18.69 -2.91
CA ASP A 66 -13.10 -19.77 -2.35
C ASP A 66 -11.69 -19.27 -1.96
N PRO A 67 -11.29 -19.36 -0.68
CA PRO A 67 -10.00 -18.80 -0.23
C PRO A 67 -8.77 -19.42 -0.91
N VAL A 68 -8.83 -20.70 -1.28
CA VAL A 68 -7.71 -21.39 -1.93
C VAL A 68 -7.59 -20.91 -3.37
N ARG A 69 -8.72 -20.80 -4.08
CA ARG A 69 -8.74 -20.26 -5.45
C ARG A 69 -8.38 -18.78 -5.50
N GLN A 70 -8.81 -17.99 -4.52
CA GLN A 70 -8.41 -16.59 -4.38
C GLN A 70 -6.87 -16.49 -4.28
N CYS A 71 -6.26 -17.27 -3.39
CA CYS A 71 -4.81 -17.29 -3.24
C CYS A 71 -4.08 -17.65 -4.55
N LEU A 72 -4.55 -18.69 -5.26
CA LEU A 72 -3.98 -19.09 -6.55
C LEU A 72 -4.13 -17.98 -7.61
N LEU A 73 -5.28 -17.30 -7.65
CA LEU A 73 -5.52 -16.19 -8.55
C LEU A 73 -4.59 -15.01 -8.25
N GLU A 74 -4.39 -14.65 -6.98
CA GLU A 74 -3.50 -13.57 -6.57
C GLU A 74 -2.05 -13.86 -6.99
N VAL A 75 -1.55 -15.08 -6.79
CA VAL A 75 -0.22 -15.50 -7.24
C VAL A 75 -0.10 -15.43 -8.76
N TYR A 76 -1.07 -16.00 -9.49
CA TYR A 76 -1.06 -15.99 -10.95
C TYR A 76 -1.04 -14.57 -11.51
N VAL A 77 -1.91 -13.69 -10.99
CA VAL A 77 -1.98 -12.28 -11.42
C VAL A 77 -0.68 -11.55 -11.14
N ALA A 78 -0.06 -11.75 -9.97
CA ALA A 78 1.21 -11.13 -9.64
C ALA A 78 2.33 -11.52 -10.62
N MET A 79 2.41 -12.81 -10.98
CA MET A 79 3.37 -13.30 -11.96
C MET A 79 3.07 -12.81 -13.39
N ALA A 80 1.82 -12.92 -13.82
CA ALA A 80 1.43 -12.61 -15.20
C ALA A 80 1.52 -11.12 -15.54
N LEU A 81 1.25 -10.24 -14.56
CA LEU A 81 1.26 -8.79 -14.74
C LEU A 81 2.54 -8.11 -14.27
N GLY A 82 3.45 -8.84 -13.61
CA GLY A 82 4.68 -8.28 -13.06
C GLY A 82 4.43 -7.11 -12.11
N THR A 83 3.41 -7.22 -11.25
CA THR A 83 2.96 -6.09 -10.42
C THR A 83 3.96 -5.76 -9.31
N PRO A 84 4.63 -4.59 -9.35
CA PRO A 84 5.75 -4.27 -8.44
C PRO A 84 5.31 -3.96 -7.00
N TYR A 85 4.00 -3.86 -6.75
CA TYR A 85 3.45 -3.52 -5.43
C TYR A 85 2.59 -4.62 -4.81
N ASN A 86 2.32 -5.71 -5.53
CA ASN A 86 1.68 -6.93 -5.02
C ASN A 86 2.75 -8.02 -4.89
N ASP A 87 3.80 -7.72 -4.15
CA ASP A 87 4.82 -8.69 -3.80
C ASP A 87 4.28 -9.61 -2.68
N PHE A 88 4.69 -10.87 -2.72
CA PHE A 88 4.52 -11.83 -1.61
C PHE A 88 5.79 -11.91 -0.74
N ASP A 89 6.81 -11.10 -1.07
CA ASP A 89 8.07 -11.06 -0.36
C ASP A 89 7.90 -10.20 0.90
N ASN A 90 7.73 -10.87 2.04
CA ASN A 90 7.49 -10.25 3.35
C ASN A 90 8.77 -10.18 4.22
N HIS A 91 9.97 -10.33 3.62
CA HIS A 91 11.23 -10.48 4.35
C HIS A 91 12.05 -9.19 4.51
#